data_AF-A0AAW0XLJ2-F1
#
_entry.id   AF-A0AAW0XLJ2-F1
#
_cell.length_a   1.000
_cell.length_b   1.000
_cell.length_c   1.000
_cell.angle_alpha   90.00
_cell.angle_beta   90.00
_cell.angle_gamma   90.00
#
_symmetry.space_group_name_H-M   'P 1'
#
loop_
_entity.id
_entity.type
_entity.pdbx_description
1 polymer ?
#
loop_
_entity_poly.entity_id
_entity_poly.type
_entity_poly.pdbx_seq_one_letter_code
_entity_poly.pdbx_strand_id
1 'polypeptide(L)'
;DDLVMFRGHLSGDGVSLLPGSLKYLYLTVVSDDHARRLLPQLQAVVTSTLSRLYDLNIKMSVGVSTAALVSLPRTRKWVTLYLTDMSDIDVSHACEVFQKLQPPGGYRNIICEFSKLTMEGIQDVIHGLADHSVTVKQWLTVTTTVTINEEQHEQLCNMATETLACDFLINAS
;
A
#
# COMPACT_ATOMS: atom_id res chain seq x y z
N ASP A 1 9.57 24.93 15.43
CA ASP A 1 9.84 23.61 14.86
C ASP A 1 8.93 23.34 13.69
N ASP A 2 9.50 23.15 12.50
CA ASP A 2 8.72 22.77 11.32
C ASP A 2 8.29 21.31 11.46
N LEU A 3 7.00 21.02 11.29
CA LEU A 3 6.50 19.65 11.28
C LEU A 3 7.01 18.91 10.04
N VAL A 4 7.94 17.98 10.23
CA VAL A 4 8.55 17.20 9.12
C VAL A 4 7.81 15.89 8.85
N MET A 5 7.09 15.36 9.86
CA MET A 5 6.41 14.07 9.78
C MET A 5 5.03 14.13 10.44
N PHE A 6 4.04 13.48 9.82
CA PHE A 6 2.74 13.24 10.41
C PHE A 6 2.38 11.76 10.34
N ARG A 7 1.80 11.21 11.41
CA ARG A 7 1.26 9.85 11.48
C ARG A 7 -0.09 9.84 12.17
N GLY A 8 -1.10 9.29 11.51
CA GLY A 8 -2.42 9.11 12.12
C GLY A 8 -3.55 9.09 11.10
N HIS A 9 -4.70 9.60 11.52
CA HIS A 9 -5.88 9.75 10.69
C HIS A 9 -6.16 11.25 10.50
N LEU A 10 -6.55 11.65 9.29
CA LEU A 10 -6.96 13.01 8.98
C LEU A 10 -8.26 12.97 8.21
N SER A 11 -9.19 13.89 8.52
CA SER A 11 -10.25 14.19 7.57
C SER A 11 -9.67 14.77 6.28
N GLY A 12 -10.47 14.86 5.21
CA GLY A 12 -10.10 15.62 4.02
C GLY A 12 -9.64 17.03 4.40
N ASP A 13 -10.48 17.78 5.12
CA ASP A 13 -10.17 19.17 5.52
C ASP A 13 -8.86 19.26 6.33
N GLY A 14 -8.57 18.25 7.16
CA GLY A 14 -7.31 18.17 7.91
C GLY A 14 -6.08 18.03 7.00
N VAL A 15 -6.18 17.34 5.86
CA VAL A 15 -5.09 17.25 4.87
C VAL A 15 -4.77 18.61 4.27
N SER A 16 -5.78 19.44 4.04
CA SER A 16 -5.59 20.79 3.47
C SER A 16 -4.83 21.73 4.41
N LEU A 17 -4.75 21.40 5.70
CA LEU A 17 -4.01 22.15 6.72
C LEU A 17 -2.57 21.67 6.91
N LEU A 18 -2.13 20.62 6.20
CA LEU A 18 -0.78 20.10 6.33
C LEU A 18 0.25 21.13 5.84
N PRO A 19 1.33 21.38 6.60
CA PRO A 19 2.32 22.37 6.24
C PRO A 19 3.18 21.90 5.07
N GLY A 20 3.57 22.81 4.18
CA GLY A 20 4.45 22.51 3.03
C GLY A 20 5.87 22.05 3.41
N SER A 21 6.25 22.16 4.69
CA SER A 21 7.50 21.62 5.23
C SER A 21 7.49 20.10 5.43
N LEU A 22 6.32 19.46 5.37
CA LEU A 22 6.14 18.03 5.59
C LEU A 22 6.90 17.20 4.54
N LYS A 23 7.66 16.20 5.00
CA LYS A 23 8.41 15.26 4.15
C LYS A 23 7.88 13.84 4.23
N TYR A 24 7.26 13.46 5.34
CA TYR A 24 6.78 12.11 5.59
C TYR A 24 5.34 12.14 6.06
N LEU A 25 4.47 11.43 5.35
CA LEU A 25 3.04 11.38 5.66
C LEU A 25 2.61 9.93 5.77
N TYR A 26 2.10 9.54 6.94
CA TYR A 26 1.56 8.22 7.25
C TYR A 26 0.08 8.37 7.60
N LEU A 27 -0.80 7.93 6.70
CA LEU A 27 -2.24 8.08 6.86
C LEU A 27 -2.91 6.71 6.93
N THR A 28 -3.89 6.59 7.83
CA THR A 28 -4.75 5.41 7.91
C THR A 28 -6.16 5.74 7.43
N VAL A 29 -6.62 5.06 6.39
CA VAL A 29 -7.99 5.09 5.88
C VAL A 29 -8.82 4.06 6.65
N VAL A 30 -10.03 4.46 7.10
CA VAL A 30 -10.82 3.64 8.05
C VAL A 30 -12.19 3.23 7.52
N SER A 31 -12.62 3.79 6.39
CA SER A 31 -13.91 3.47 5.77
C SER A 31 -13.96 4.00 4.33
N ASP A 32 -14.95 3.54 3.56
CA ASP A 32 -15.24 4.06 2.22
C ASP A 32 -15.48 5.58 2.22
N ASP A 33 -16.28 6.08 3.15
CA ASP A 33 -16.58 7.52 3.25
C ASP A 33 -15.33 8.32 3.60
N HIS A 34 -14.46 7.75 4.43
CA HIS A 34 -13.16 8.35 4.70
C HIS A 34 -12.31 8.38 3.44
N ALA A 35 -12.22 7.28 2.68
CA ALA A 35 -11.47 7.20 1.43
C ALA A 35 -11.95 8.21 0.38
N ARG A 36 -13.27 8.30 0.14
CA ARG A 36 -13.90 9.22 -0.83
C ARG A 36 -13.58 10.68 -0.55
N ARG A 37 -13.47 11.05 0.74
CA ARG A 37 -13.15 12.42 1.14
C ARG A 37 -11.65 12.68 1.16
N LEU A 38 -10.87 11.73 1.65
CA LEU A 38 -9.44 11.89 1.88
C LEU A 38 -8.62 11.84 0.59
N LEU A 39 -8.81 10.81 -0.24
CA LEU A 39 -7.88 10.51 -1.35
C LEU A 39 -7.89 11.59 -2.44
N PRO A 40 -9.05 12.13 -2.89
CA PRO A 40 -9.04 13.22 -3.86
C PRO A 40 -8.39 14.51 -3.31
N GLN A 41 -8.63 14.83 -2.04
CA GLN A 41 -8.02 16.00 -1.41
C GLN A 41 -6.51 15.82 -1.24
N LEU A 42 -6.05 14.62 -0.85
CA LEU A 42 -4.64 14.29 -0.79
C LEU A 42 -3.97 14.46 -2.16
N GLN A 43 -4.62 14.03 -3.23
CA GLN A 43 -4.10 14.20 -4.58
C GLN A 43 -3.92 15.68 -4.97
N ALA A 44 -4.90 16.52 -4.63
CA ALA A 44 -4.82 17.96 -4.88
C ALA A 44 -3.71 18.63 -4.04
N VAL A 45 -3.67 18.36 -2.73
CA VAL A 45 -2.77 19.00 -1.77
C VAL A 45 -1.31 18.59 -1.97
N VAL A 46 -1.04 17.34 -2.34
CA VAL A 46 0.33 16.91 -2.65
C VAL A 46 0.88 17.64 -3.87
N THR A 47 0.03 17.91 -4.86
CA THR A 47 0.41 18.59 -6.09
C THR A 47 0.65 20.09 -5.85
N SER A 48 -0.15 20.75 -5.00
CA SER A 48 -0.11 22.20 -4.82
C SER A 48 0.73 22.68 -3.62
N THR A 49 0.64 21.98 -2.49
CA THR A 49 1.16 22.47 -1.19
C THR A 49 2.33 21.64 -0.68
N LEU A 50 2.22 20.31 -0.72
CA LEU A 50 3.22 19.40 -0.15
C LEU A 50 4.36 19.11 -1.14
N SER A 51 4.91 20.17 -1.73
CA SER A 51 5.96 20.08 -2.74
C SER A 51 7.23 19.39 -2.24
N ARG A 52 7.42 19.23 -0.92
CA ARG A 52 8.55 18.55 -0.27
C ARG A 52 8.24 17.12 0.18
N LEU A 53 7.02 16.63 -0.02
CA LEU A 53 6.61 15.29 0.40
C LEU A 53 7.46 14.25 -0.32
N TYR A 54 8.23 13.52 0.47
CA TYR A 54 9.20 12.54 0.03
C TYR A 54 8.57 11.15 0.01
N ASP A 55 7.98 10.77 1.15
CA ASP A 55 7.36 9.47 1.34
C ASP A 55 5.91 9.63 1.79
N LEU A 56 5.01 8.95 1.07
CA LEU A 56 3.61 8.77 1.44
C LEU A 56 3.38 7.31 1.80
N ASN A 57 2.79 7.07 2.97
CA ASN A 57 2.43 5.75 3.45
C ASN A 57 0.93 5.77 3.72
N ILE A 58 0.19 4.88 3.05
CA ILE A 58 -1.25 4.71 3.25
C ILE A 58 -1.48 3.35 3.87
N LYS A 59 -2.23 3.29 4.98
CA LYS A 59 -2.68 2.06 5.60
C LYS A 59 -4.20 1.97 5.51
N MET A 60 -4.74 0.84 5.12
CA MET A 60 -6.19 0.61 5.12
C MET A 60 -6.53 -0.87 5.28
N SER A 61 -7.76 -1.16 5.70
CA SER A 61 -8.29 -2.52 5.71
C SER A 61 -8.73 -2.93 4.31
N VAL A 62 -8.65 -4.22 3.98
CA VAL A 62 -9.08 -4.77 2.68
C VAL A 62 -10.56 -4.53 2.39
N GLY A 63 -11.40 -4.34 3.41
CA GLY A 63 -12.84 -4.12 3.26
C GLY A 63 -13.26 -2.79 2.61
N VAL A 64 -12.33 -1.89 2.29
CA VAL A 64 -12.64 -0.63 1.59
C VAL A 64 -13.01 -0.91 0.13
N SER A 65 -14.15 -0.39 -0.32
CA SER A 65 -14.63 -0.56 -1.70
C SER A 65 -13.73 0.12 -2.72
N THR A 66 -13.41 -0.56 -3.83
CA THR A 66 -12.64 -0.01 -4.95
C THR A 66 -13.32 1.20 -5.62
N ALA A 67 -14.65 1.31 -5.51
CA ALA A 67 -15.41 2.46 -5.99
C ALA A 67 -15.16 3.74 -5.18
N ALA A 68 -14.61 3.63 -3.96
CA ALA A 68 -14.23 4.75 -3.12
C ALA A 68 -12.80 5.25 -3.39
N LEU A 69 -12.02 4.52 -4.21
CA LEU A 69 -10.59 4.72 -4.38
C LEU A 69 -10.26 5.52 -5.64
N VAL A 70 -9.23 6.35 -5.52
CA VAL A 70 -8.58 7.05 -6.64
C VAL A 70 -7.08 6.88 -6.53
N SER A 71 -6.38 6.94 -7.66
CA SER A 71 -4.92 6.78 -7.71
C SER A 71 -4.22 7.71 -6.72
N LEU A 72 -3.21 7.20 -6.02
CA LEU A 72 -2.41 8.02 -5.11
C LEU A 72 -1.55 9.04 -5.88
N PRO A 73 -1.28 10.22 -5.29
CA PRO A 73 -0.44 11.20 -5.94
C PRO A 73 1.01 10.72 -6.08
N ARG A 74 1.70 11.25 -7.08
CA ARG A 74 3.16 11.14 -7.16
C ARG A 74 3.80 11.99 -6.05
N THR A 75 4.67 11.38 -5.26
CA THR A 75 5.56 12.08 -4.33
C THR A 75 6.93 12.30 -4.96
N ARG A 76 7.84 13.00 -4.25
CA ARG A 76 9.22 13.16 -4.74
C ARG A 76 9.97 11.84 -4.86
N LYS A 77 9.64 10.86 -4.01
CA LYS A 77 10.35 9.59 -4.01
C LYS A 77 9.41 8.41 -3.92
N TRP A 78 8.77 8.18 -2.77
CA TRP A 78 8.15 6.90 -2.49
C TRP A 78 6.69 6.98 -2.09
N VAL A 79 5.98 5.93 -2.47
CA VAL A 79 4.63 5.61 -2.02
C VAL A 79 4.65 4.17 -1.54
N THR A 80 4.13 3.94 -0.35
CA THR A 80 3.99 2.61 0.26
C THR A 80 2.53 2.41 0.63
N LEU A 81 1.98 1.24 0.31
CA LEU A 81 0.61 0.87 0.67
C LEU A 81 0.63 -0.34 1.61
N TYR A 82 -0.10 -0.22 2.72
CA TYR A 82 -0.34 -1.26 3.69
C TYR A 82 -1.81 -1.67 3.59
N LEU A 83 -2.07 -2.94 3.33
CA LEU A 83 -3.42 -3.51 3.34
C LEU A 83 -3.52 -4.51 4.48
N THR A 84 -4.50 -4.33 5.35
CA THR A 84 -4.67 -5.16 6.56
C THR A 84 -5.92 -6.00 6.56
N ASP A 85 -5.94 -6.95 7.49
CA ASP A 85 -7.05 -7.85 7.75
C ASP A 85 -7.37 -8.73 6.55
N MET A 86 -6.37 -8.98 5.69
CA MET A 86 -6.53 -9.79 4.50
C MET A 86 -6.67 -11.27 4.87
N SER A 87 -7.40 -12.00 4.03
CA SER A 87 -7.42 -13.46 3.98
C SER A 87 -7.37 -13.94 2.53
N ASP A 88 -7.19 -15.26 2.32
CA ASP A 88 -7.10 -15.85 0.97
C ASP A 88 -8.27 -15.45 0.05
N ILE A 89 -9.49 -15.37 0.59
CA ILE A 89 -10.67 -15.00 -0.20
C ILE A 89 -10.67 -13.53 -0.65
N ASP A 90 -9.85 -12.69 -0.02
CA ASP A 90 -9.79 -11.26 -0.30
C ASP A 90 -8.71 -10.91 -1.33
N VAL A 91 -7.88 -11.88 -1.76
CA VAL A 91 -6.69 -11.62 -2.60
C VAL A 91 -7.05 -10.91 -3.91
N SER A 92 -8.10 -11.36 -4.60
CA SER A 92 -8.56 -10.71 -5.84
C SER A 92 -8.94 -9.25 -5.61
N HIS A 93 -9.77 -8.98 -4.59
CA HIS A 93 -10.19 -7.62 -4.24
C HIS A 93 -9.00 -6.76 -3.81
N ALA A 94 -8.06 -7.31 -3.05
CA ALA A 94 -6.84 -6.63 -2.66
C ALA A 94 -6.00 -6.20 -3.87
N CYS A 95 -5.85 -7.06 -4.88
CA CYS A 95 -5.14 -6.73 -6.11
C CYS A 95 -5.83 -5.59 -6.87
N GLU A 96 -7.17 -5.56 -6.91
CA GLU A 96 -7.92 -4.43 -7.45
C GLU A 96 -7.68 -3.13 -6.66
N VAL A 97 -7.64 -3.20 -5.33
CA VAL A 97 -7.31 -2.05 -4.45
C VAL A 97 -5.91 -1.52 -4.77
N PHE A 98 -4.90 -2.41 -4.87
CA PHE A 98 -3.54 -2.03 -5.23
C PHE A 98 -3.47 -1.38 -6.61
N GLN A 99 -4.16 -1.94 -7.60
CA GLN A 99 -4.23 -1.36 -8.93
C GLN A 99 -4.89 0.01 -8.91
N LYS A 100 -6.00 0.17 -8.19
CA LYS A 100 -6.79 1.41 -8.19
C LYS A 100 -6.08 2.56 -7.50
N LEU A 101 -5.30 2.26 -6.46
CA LEU A 101 -4.48 3.23 -5.74
C LEU A 101 -3.12 3.48 -6.39
N GLN A 102 -2.76 2.74 -7.45
CA GLN A 102 -1.41 2.79 -8.02
C GLN A 102 -1.00 4.23 -8.39
N PRO A 103 0.09 4.76 -7.81
CA PRO A 103 0.60 6.06 -8.22
C PRO A 103 1.27 5.95 -9.61
N PRO A 104 1.43 7.06 -10.36
CA PRO A 104 1.97 7.03 -11.73
C PRO A 104 3.35 6.39 -11.91
N GLY A 105 4.10 6.19 -10.82
CA GLY A 105 5.41 5.54 -10.83
C GLY A 105 5.44 4.17 -10.17
N GLY A 106 4.31 3.58 -9.79
CA GLY A 106 4.26 2.36 -8.99
C GLY A 106 4.64 2.57 -7.53
N TYR A 107 4.46 1.52 -6.74
CA TYR A 107 4.79 1.51 -5.33
C TYR A 107 6.30 1.33 -5.14
N ARG A 108 6.83 1.94 -4.08
CA ARG A 108 8.12 1.51 -3.55
C ARG A 108 7.95 0.11 -2.95
N ASN A 109 7.02 0.01 -2.00
CA ASN A 109 6.71 -1.21 -1.28
C ASN A 109 5.21 -1.44 -1.21
N ILE A 110 4.83 -2.71 -1.20
CA ILE A 110 3.51 -3.18 -0.80
C ILE A 110 3.67 -4.01 0.47
N ILE A 111 2.81 -3.79 1.46
CA ILE A 111 2.76 -4.59 2.67
C ILE A 111 1.35 -5.17 2.80
N CYS A 112 1.26 -6.50 2.81
CA CYS A 112 0.03 -7.23 3.04
C CYS A 112 0.08 -7.85 4.45
N GLU A 113 -0.79 -7.39 5.35
CA GLU A 113 -0.94 -7.93 6.70
C GLU A 113 -2.15 -8.88 6.72
N PHE A 114 -1.89 -10.18 6.75
CA PHE A 114 -2.94 -11.19 6.73
C PHE A 114 -3.37 -11.58 8.14
N SER A 115 -4.68 -11.74 8.30
CA SER A 115 -5.27 -12.32 9.51
C SER A 115 -5.19 -13.85 9.50
N LYS A 116 -5.36 -14.46 8.32
CA LYS A 116 -5.28 -15.91 8.07
C LYS A 116 -4.85 -16.13 6.63
N LEU A 117 -3.72 -16.78 6.42
CA LEU A 117 -3.16 -16.95 5.10
C LEU A 117 -2.66 -18.36 4.91
N THR A 118 -2.83 -18.92 3.72
CA THR A 118 -2.15 -20.15 3.30
C THR A 118 -0.96 -19.83 2.39
N MET A 119 -0.08 -20.81 2.17
CA MET A 119 0.99 -20.66 1.18
C MET A 119 0.42 -20.33 -0.22
N GLU A 120 -0.69 -20.96 -0.59
CA GLU A 120 -1.42 -20.70 -1.84
C GLU A 120 -1.89 -19.25 -1.91
N GLY A 121 -2.49 -18.72 -0.84
CA GLY A 121 -2.90 -17.31 -0.80
C GLY A 121 -1.74 -16.31 -0.94
N ILE A 122 -0.52 -16.64 -0.51
CA ILE A 122 0.67 -15.80 -0.78
C ILE A 122 1.03 -15.81 -2.27
N GLN A 123 1.03 -17.00 -2.88
CA GLN A 123 1.32 -17.16 -4.31
C GLN A 123 0.28 -16.42 -5.15
N ASP A 124 -1.00 -16.51 -4.77
CA ASP A 124 -2.10 -15.81 -5.40
C ASP A 124 -1.94 -14.28 -5.32
N VAL A 125 -1.35 -13.74 -4.25
CA VAL A 125 -1.02 -12.30 -4.18
C VAL A 125 0.03 -11.95 -5.21
N ILE A 126 1.10 -12.74 -5.34
CA ILE A 126 2.19 -12.45 -6.28
C ILE A 126 1.65 -12.46 -7.72
N HIS A 127 0.92 -13.51 -8.09
CA HIS A 127 0.30 -13.62 -9.41
C HIS A 127 -0.79 -12.57 -9.64
N GLY A 128 -1.68 -12.38 -8.67
CA GLY A 128 -2.78 -11.42 -8.75
C GLY A 128 -2.29 -9.98 -8.93
N LEU A 129 -1.21 -9.57 -8.26
CA LEU A 129 -0.59 -8.26 -8.47
C LEU A 129 -0.07 -8.11 -9.91
N ALA A 130 0.56 -9.14 -10.47
CA ALA A 130 1.08 -9.13 -11.82
C ALA A 130 -0.05 -9.08 -12.87
N ASP A 131 -1.09 -9.89 -12.69
CA ASP A 131 -2.27 -9.93 -13.56
C ASP A 131 -2.99 -8.58 -13.59
N HIS A 132 -3.01 -7.87 -12.46
CA HIS A 132 -3.55 -6.51 -12.37
C HIS A 132 -2.56 -5.42 -12.81
N SER A 133 -1.38 -5.78 -13.31
CA SER A 133 -0.33 -4.86 -13.74
C SER A 133 0.11 -3.89 -12.63
N VAL A 134 0.13 -4.37 -11.38
CA VAL A 134 0.62 -3.60 -10.24
C VAL A 134 2.15 -3.56 -10.27
N THR A 135 2.72 -2.37 -10.20
CA THR A 135 4.17 -2.14 -10.21
C THR A 135 4.69 -1.95 -8.79
N VAL A 136 5.61 -2.82 -8.37
CA VAL A 136 6.35 -2.73 -7.11
C VAL A 136 7.84 -2.59 -7.43
N LYS A 137 8.50 -1.58 -6.86
CA LYS A 137 9.89 -1.27 -7.22
C LYS A 137 10.93 -1.91 -6.32
N GLN A 138 10.55 -2.23 -5.08
CA GLN A 138 11.51 -2.66 -4.09
C GLN A 138 11.01 -3.91 -3.38
N TRP A 139 10.07 -3.80 -2.44
CA TRP A 139 9.65 -4.94 -1.62
C TRP A 139 8.15 -5.23 -1.72
N LEU A 140 7.81 -6.49 -1.97
CA LEU A 140 6.54 -7.07 -1.54
C LEU A 140 6.76 -7.71 -0.17
N THR A 141 6.10 -7.20 0.86
CA THR A 141 6.18 -7.74 2.23
C THR A 141 4.87 -8.40 2.61
N VAL A 142 4.95 -9.63 3.08
CA VAL A 142 3.80 -10.36 3.63
C VAL A 142 4.02 -10.62 5.11
N THR A 143 3.09 -10.18 5.94
CA THR A 143 3.04 -10.54 7.36
C THR A 143 2.01 -11.65 7.53
N THR A 144 2.43 -12.78 8.11
CA THR A 144 1.58 -13.97 8.28
C THR A 144 1.89 -14.70 9.58
N THR A 145 0.93 -15.49 10.05
CA THR A 145 1.09 -16.40 11.20
C THR A 145 1.56 -17.80 10.77
N VAL A 146 1.56 -18.12 9.47
CA VAL A 146 2.03 -19.41 8.97
C VAL A 146 3.55 -19.48 9.03
N THR A 147 4.05 -20.59 9.59
CA THR A 147 5.47 -20.91 9.53
C THR A 147 5.82 -21.37 8.12
N ILE A 148 6.74 -20.66 7.48
CA ILE A 148 7.28 -20.98 6.16
C ILE A 148 8.72 -21.48 6.36
N ASN A 149 9.05 -22.61 5.76
CA ASN A 149 10.42 -23.14 5.80
C ASN A 149 11.33 -22.42 4.77
N GLU A 150 12.63 -22.68 4.82
CA GLU A 150 13.61 -22.02 3.94
C GLU A 150 13.34 -22.26 2.45
N GLU A 151 12.97 -23.50 2.08
CA GLU A 151 12.66 -23.86 0.68
C GLU A 151 11.44 -23.11 0.15
N GLN A 152 10.36 -23.05 0.93
CA GLN A 152 9.16 -22.31 0.59
C GLN A 152 9.43 -20.79 0.52
N HIS A 153 10.26 -20.26 1.41
CA HIS A 153 10.65 -18.86 1.37
C HIS A 153 11.46 -18.54 0.10
N GLU A 154 12.42 -19.40 -0.28
CA GLU A 154 13.19 -19.26 -1.51
C GLU A 154 12.28 -19.33 -2.75
N GLN A 155 11.31 -20.25 -2.76
CA GLN A 155 10.30 -20.34 -3.82
C GLN A 155 9.51 -19.02 -3.98
N LEU A 156 9.07 -18.40 -2.88
CA LEU A 156 8.34 -17.13 -2.93
C LEU A 156 9.23 -15.97 -3.40
N CYS A 157 10.49 -15.93 -2.97
CA CYS A 157 11.47 -14.93 -3.43
C CYS A 157 11.70 -15.02 -4.94
N ASN A 158 11.91 -16.23 -5.47
CA ASN A 158 12.08 -16.46 -6.89
C ASN A 158 10.82 -16.05 -7.67
N MET A 159 9.65 -16.45 -7.18
CA MET A 159 8.37 -16.11 -7.81
C MET A 159 8.13 -14.59 -7.88
N ALA A 160 8.38 -13.85 -6.78
CA ALA A 160 8.24 -12.40 -6.78
C ALA A 160 9.25 -11.71 -7.71
N THR A 161 10.48 -12.22 -7.77
CA THR A 161 11.52 -11.70 -8.66
C THR A 161 11.15 -11.91 -10.13
N GLU A 162 10.69 -13.11 -10.49
CA GLU A 162 10.34 -13.45 -11.88
C GLU A 162 9.04 -12.78 -12.34
N THR A 163 8.05 -12.67 -11.45
CA THR A 163 6.69 -12.21 -11.81
C THR A 163 6.53 -10.70 -11.66
N LEU A 164 7.10 -10.11 -10.61
CA LEU A 164 6.92 -8.70 -10.26
C LEU A 164 8.20 -7.86 -10.38
N ALA A 165 9.36 -8.49 -10.62
CA ALA A 165 10.67 -7.84 -10.62
C ALA A 165 10.96 -7.07 -9.31
N CYS A 166 10.52 -7.61 -8.17
CA CYS A 166 10.77 -7.04 -6.85
C CYS A 166 11.26 -8.10 -5.86
N ASP A 167 11.91 -7.65 -4.79
CA ASP A 167 12.31 -8.50 -3.67
C ASP A 167 11.07 -8.91 -2.85
N PHE A 168 11.12 -10.10 -2.25
CA PHE A 168 10.08 -10.59 -1.34
C PHE A 168 10.58 -10.63 0.09
N LEU A 169 9.73 -10.23 1.04
CA LEU A 169 9.99 -10.33 2.47
C LEU A 169 8.81 -10.98 3.18
N ILE A 170 9.09 -11.92 4.07
CA ILE A 170 8.08 -12.50 4.95
C ILE A 170 8.37 -12.18 6.41
N ASN A 171 7.35 -11.73 7.13
CA ASN A 171 7.40 -11.52 8.57
C ASN A 171 6.45 -12.52 9.24
N ALA A 172 7.01 -13.48 9.96
CA ALA A 172 6.22 -14.34 10.83
C ALA A 172 5.86 -13.57 12.11
N SER A 173 4.56 -13.41 12.37
CA SER A 173 4.01 -12.75 13.57
C SER A 173 3.47 -13.76 14.57
#